data_AF-A0A7J2X976-F1
#
_entry.id   AF-A0A7J2X976-F1
#
_cell.length_a   1.000
_cell.length_b   1.000
_cell.length_c   1.000
_cell.angle_alpha   90.00
_cell.angle_beta   90.00
_cell.angle_gamma   90.00
#
_symmetry.space_group_name_H-M   'P 1'
#
loop_
_entity.id
_entity.type
_entity.pdbx_description
1 polymer ?
#
loop_
_entity_poly.entity_id
_entity_poly.type
_entity_poly.pdbx_seq_one_letter_code
_entity_poly.pdbx_strand_id
1 'polypeptide(L)'
;LQPLIQHKIDHGIKTMFASTENIYKSTDGRDEPEKIKHFIKDAVEDLGIKYVLLVGGLKSLTHAKRRDDPNKGARDWYVPVRYTNLYDSGGIYDPGYISDLYYADIYRYEEETGEWVFDDWDSNGNGIFAEWKSFKKDRIDLYPDIYVGRLPCRNENEVKLMVKEIINYENAGVDDSWFKKMVVVGSDTFDDTGSTNYYEGEVQNQKALDYMTGFQPVKIWGSNVDTGGPVPEPQDIVNAINQGCGFLYFAGHGSPSRWNTYYPEKFDEPRAGGLWIYHMPFISNKEKVPICVVGGCHNSQFNVTSLSFLNYWLYHKGWTYIPTPECWSWWLARDLGGGSIATIGNTGLGYGTVGNYGDLNGDGIDEPDCVEALSGYIESLFFKEYGQNNVHILGEVWGGAVTEYLNTFPGMDDQIDCKTVEEWVLLGDPTLMIGGYK
;
A
#
# COMPACT_ATOMS: atom_id res chain seq x y z
N LEU A 1 20.98 1.22 -9.92
CA LEU A 1 20.67 2.33 -8.98
C LEU A 1 21.41 3.62 -9.29
N GLN A 2 22.70 3.61 -9.68
CA GLN A 2 23.42 4.85 -10.02
C GLN A 2 22.68 5.82 -10.97
N PRO A 3 21.98 5.37 -12.03
CA PRO A 3 21.20 6.28 -12.87
C PRO A 3 20.08 7.00 -12.11
N LEU A 4 19.37 6.31 -11.21
CA LEU A 4 18.32 6.91 -10.39
C LEU A 4 18.91 7.94 -9.42
N ILE A 5 20.02 7.59 -8.75
CA ILE A 5 20.72 8.51 -7.83
C ILE A 5 21.10 9.80 -8.54
N GLN A 6 21.70 9.69 -9.73
CA GLN A 6 22.08 10.87 -10.52
C GLN A 6 20.84 11.67 -10.92
N HIS A 7 19.79 11.00 -11.41
CA HIS A 7 18.55 11.66 -11.80
C HIS A 7 17.92 12.47 -10.65
N LYS A 8 17.87 11.90 -9.43
CA LYS A 8 17.34 12.61 -8.26
C LYS A 8 18.21 13.80 -7.86
N ILE A 9 19.53 13.66 -7.91
CA ILE A 9 20.47 14.77 -7.69
C ILE A 9 20.28 15.88 -8.72
N ASP A 10 20.10 15.52 -10.00
CA ASP A 10 19.88 16.48 -11.08
C ASP A 10 18.56 17.27 -10.90
N HIS A 11 17.58 16.68 -10.20
CA HIS A 11 16.32 17.33 -9.82
C HIS A 11 16.33 17.91 -8.40
N GLY A 12 17.52 18.10 -7.81
CA GLY A 12 17.68 18.81 -6.55
C GLY A 12 17.47 17.98 -5.28
N ILE A 13 17.25 16.68 -5.40
CA ILE A 13 17.13 15.75 -4.27
C ILE A 13 18.50 15.13 -4.01
N LYS A 14 19.16 15.52 -2.92
CA LYS A 14 20.42 14.88 -2.51
C LYS A 14 20.18 13.40 -2.23
N THR A 15 21.00 12.54 -2.82
CA THR A 15 20.79 11.08 -2.75
C THR A 15 22.10 10.36 -2.48
N MET A 16 22.04 9.35 -1.61
CA MET A 16 23.13 8.42 -1.34
C MET A 16 22.64 6.97 -1.43
N PHE A 17 23.58 6.03 -1.54
CA PHE A 17 23.29 4.60 -1.55
C PHE A 17 24.00 3.91 -0.38
N ALA A 18 23.25 3.07 0.33
CA ALA A 18 23.78 2.15 1.33
C ALA A 18 23.29 0.73 1.03
N SER A 19 24.23 -0.22 0.91
CA SER A 19 23.86 -1.63 0.77
C SER A 19 23.59 -2.23 2.14
N THR A 20 22.71 -3.24 2.20
CA THR A 20 22.38 -3.94 3.45
C THR A 20 23.62 -4.59 4.07
N GLU A 21 24.54 -5.13 3.27
CA GLU A 21 25.79 -5.71 3.75
C GLU A 21 26.71 -4.71 4.43
N ASN A 22 26.70 -3.44 4.00
CA ASN A 22 27.47 -2.39 4.64
C ASN A 22 26.78 -1.97 5.94
N ILE A 23 25.47 -1.72 5.91
CA ILE A 23 24.68 -1.37 7.10
C ILE A 23 24.86 -2.43 8.20
N TYR A 24 24.76 -3.71 7.87
CA TYR A 24 24.87 -4.77 8.89
C TYR A 24 26.24 -4.86 9.57
N LYS A 25 27.29 -4.35 8.91
CA LYS A 25 28.66 -4.30 9.44
C LYS A 25 28.95 -3.01 10.21
N SER A 26 28.30 -1.90 9.85
CA SER A 26 28.59 -0.58 10.41
C SER A 26 27.62 -0.14 11.50
N THR A 27 26.44 -0.75 11.57
CA THR A 27 25.35 -0.31 12.44
C THR A 27 24.95 -1.42 13.40
N ASP A 28 24.84 -1.06 14.68
CA ASP A 28 24.39 -1.94 15.74
C ASP A 28 22.85 -2.02 15.76
N GLY A 29 22.33 -3.11 16.34
CA GLY A 29 20.89 -3.39 16.40
C GLY A 29 20.64 -4.86 16.71
N ARG A 30 19.48 -5.18 17.28
CA ARG A 30 19.13 -6.56 17.70
C ARG A 30 19.03 -7.53 16.51
N ASP A 31 18.57 -7.04 15.36
CA ASP A 31 18.42 -7.82 14.13
C ASP A 31 18.58 -6.98 12.85
N GLU A 32 18.47 -7.61 11.68
CA GLU A 32 18.70 -6.97 10.39
C GLU A 32 17.75 -5.79 10.08
N PRO A 33 16.41 -5.89 10.28
CA PRO A 33 15.54 -4.72 10.15
C PRO A 33 15.91 -3.60 11.13
N GLU A 34 16.21 -3.90 12.39
CA GLU A 34 16.54 -2.85 13.37
C GLU A 34 17.87 -2.16 13.06
N LYS A 35 18.87 -2.89 12.56
CA LYS A 35 20.12 -2.28 12.07
C LYS A 35 19.88 -1.30 10.93
N ILE A 36 18.93 -1.60 10.04
CA ILE A 36 18.52 -0.66 8.99
C ILE A 36 17.81 0.54 9.60
N LYS A 37 16.91 0.33 10.57
CA LYS A 37 16.19 1.41 11.25
C LYS A 37 17.13 2.35 12.02
N HIS A 38 18.14 1.83 12.72
CA HIS A 38 19.20 2.64 13.34
C HIS A 38 20.03 3.40 12.32
N PHE A 39 20.37 2.79 11.18
CA PHE A 39 21.10 3.50 10.12
C PHE A 39 20.26 4.65 9.54
N ILE A 40 18.96 4.45 9.39
CA ILE A 40 18.01 5.49 8.97
C ILE A 40 17.96 6.60 10.02
N LYS A 41 17.81 6.26 11.30
CA LYS A 41 17.85 7.23 12.41
C LYS A 41 19.12 8.08 12.38
N ASP A 42 20.29 7.45 12.28
CA ASP A 42 21.58 8.17 12.19
C ASP A 42 21.61 9.10 10.96
N ALA A 43 21.10 8.64 9.82
CA ALA A 43 21.02 9.47 8.62
C ALA A 43 20.01 10.63 8.74
N VAL A 44 18.92 10.46 9.50
CA VAL A 44 17.99 11.55 9.84
C VAL A 44 18.71 12.60 10.68
N GLU A 45 19.42 12.18 11.72
CA GLU A 45 20.11 13.08 12.67
C GLU A 45 21.32 13.77 12.05
N ASP A 46 22.15 13.05 11.29
CA ASP A 46 23.41 13.57 10.75
C ASP A 46 23.25 14.27 9.40
N LEU A 47 22.31 13.80 8.56
CA LEU A 47 22.17 14.26 7.18
C LEU A 47 20.83 14.95 6.90
N GLY A 48 19.85 14.83 7.80
CA GLY A 48 18.51 15.39 7.61
C GLY A 48 17.74 14.73 6.47
N ILE A 49 17.91 13.41 6.26
CA ILE A 49 17.13 12.71 5.24
C ILE A 49 15.64 12.74 5.55
N LYS A 50 14.82 12.77 4.50
CA LYS A 50 13.34 12.74 4.61
C LYS A 50 12.69 11.55 3.90
N TYR A 51 13.45 10.86 3.06
CA TYR A 51 12.93 9.80 2.19
C TYR A 51 13.88 8.61 2.18
N VAL A 52 13.32 7.41 2.21
CA VAL A 52 14.06 6.15 2.08
C VAL A 52 13.39 5.27 1.03
N LEU A 53 14.13 4.95 -0.03
CA LEU A 53 13.72 3.97 -1.02
C LEU A 53 14.37 2.61 -0.74
N LEU A 54 13.56 1.64 -0.35
CA LEU A 54 13.97 0.26 -0.12
C LEU A 54 13.98 -0.50 -1.46
N VAL A 55 15.13 -0.98 -1.91
CA VAL A 55 15.25 -1.70 -3.20
C VAL A 55 15.57 -3.16 -2.96
N GLY A 56 14.53 -4.00 -2.95
CA GLY A 56 14.68 -5.43 -2.69
C GLY A 56 13.39 -6.10 -2.20
N GLY A 57 13.21 -7.36 -2.59
CA GLY A 57 12.17 -8.24 -2.07
C GLY A 57 12.73 -9.65 -1.78
N LEU A 58 11.87 -10.66 -1.87
CA LEU A 58 12.27 -12.06 -1.77
C LEU A 58 13.22 -12.48 -2.88
N LYS A 59 14.27 -13.24 -2.56
CA LYS A 59 15.33 -13.65 -3.50
C LYS A 59 14.89 -14.62 -4.61
N SER A 60 13.68 -15.17 -4.54
CA SER A 60 13.22 -16.22 -5.46
C SER A 60 11.77 -16.07 -5.86
N LEU A 61 11.51 -16.26 -7.17
CA LEU A 61 10.17 -16.33 -7.76
C LEU A 61 9.42 -17.59 -7.31
N THR A 62 10.14 -18.70 -7.19
CA THR A 62 9.53 -20.02 -7.00
C THR A 62 9.33 -20.36 -5.53
N HIS A 63 10.39 -20.24 -4.74
CA HIS A 63 10.39 -20.56 -3.32
C HIS A 63 11.43 -19.76 -2.56
N ALA A 64 10.98 -19.10 -1.50
CA ALA A 64 11.81 -18.41 -0.51
C ALA A 64 11.10 -18.50 0.85
N LYS A 65 11.87 -18.61 1.94
CA LYS A 65 11.32 -18.56 3.30
C LYS A 65 10.92 -17.12 3.61
N ARG A 66 9.60 -16.86 3.60
CA ARG A 66 9.05 -15.51 3.77
C ARG A 66 9.33 -14.86 5.13
N ARG A 67 9.43 -15.68 6.19
CA ARG A 67 9.51 -15.26 7.59
C ARG A 67 10.50 -16.19 8.30
N ASP A 68 11.52 -15.63 8.92
CA ASP A 68 12.58 -16.38 9.59
C ASP A 68 12.18 -16.83 11.00
N ASP A 69 11.49 -15.93 11.70
CA ASP A 69 10.95 -16.03 13.06
C ASP A 69 9.69 -15.14 13.15
N PRO A 70 9.00 -15.02 14.31
CA PRO A 70 7.82 -14.18 14.40
C PRO A 70 8.00 -12.71 13.95
N ASN A 71 9.20 -12.13 13.99
CA ASN A 71 9.34 -10.69 13.84
C ASN A 71 9.89 -10.27 12.48
N LYS A 72 10.56 -11.15 11.72
CA LYS A 72 11.25 -10.71 10.51
C LYS A 72 11.30 -11.73 9.39
N GLY A 73 11.56 -11.23 8.18
CA GLY A 73 12.11 -11.99 7.08
C GLY A 73 13.40 -11.33 6.61
N ALA A 74 14.53 -12.04 6.67
CA ALA A 74 15.84 -11.48 6.34
C ALA A 74 16.70 -12.39 5.46
N ARG A 75 16.80 -13.69 5.80
CA ARG A 75 17.72 -14.63 5.14
C ARG A 75 17.48 -14.75 3.65
N ASP A 76 16.22 -14.92 3.26
CA ASP A 76 15.82 -15.10 1.86
C ASP A 76 15.32 -13.78 1.22
N TRP A 77 15.70 -12.63 1.80
CA TRP A 77 15.36 -11.28 1.34
C TRP A 77 16.60 -10.49 0.92
N TYR A 78 16.47 -9.64 -0.09
CA TYR A 78 17.49 -8.66 -0.46
C TYR A 78 17.52 -7.47 0.50
N VAL A 79 16.34 -6.96 0.85
CA VAL A 79 16.10 -5.98 1.90
C VAL A 79 15.08 -6.60 2.86
N PRO A 80 15.40 -6.74 4.15
CA PRO A 80 14.56 -7.45 5.10
C PRO A 80 13.27 -6.68 5.39
N VAL A 81 12.33 -7.39 6.00
CA VAL A 81 11.01 -6.87 6.38
C VAL A 81 10.75 -7.11 7.86
N ARG A 82 10.01 -6.20 8.49
CA ARG A 82 9.45 -6.35 9.83
C ARG A 82 8.03 -6.91 9.71
N TYR A 83 7.73 -7.91 10.53
CA TYR A 83 6.36 -8.39 10.72
C TYR A 83 5.80 -7.80 12.01
N THR A 84 4.55 -7.38 11.94
CA THR A 84 3.74 -7.07 13.11
C THR A 84 3.11 -8.34 13.66
N ASN A 85 3.05 -8.42 14.99
CA ASN A 85 2.44 -9.52 15.73
C ASN A 85 1.10 -9.11 16.36
N LEU A 86 0.51 -8.02 15.87
CA LEU A 86 -0.84 -7.62 16.21
C LEU A 86 -1.80 -8.76 15.88
N TYR A 87 -2.60 -9.13 16.87
CA TYR A 87 -3.63 -10.15 16.74
C TYR A 87 -4.97 -9.43 16.66
N ASP A 88 -5.50 -9.31 15.44
CA ASP A 88 -6.87 -8.84 15.27
C ASP A 88 -7.84 -9.92 15.80
N SER A 89 -8.85 -9.49 16.56
CA SER A 89 -9.88 -10.39 17.11
C SER A 89 -10.97 -10.72 16.09
N GLY A 90 -10.75 -10.42 14.81
CA GLY A 90 -11.69 -10.69 13.73
C GLY A 90 -11.98 -12.18 13.58
N GLY A 91 -13.10 -12.52 12.95
CA GLY A 91 -13.46 -13.91 12.66
C GLY A 91 -12.52 -14.61 11.67
N ILE A 92 -11.57 -13.87 11.09
CA ILE A 92 -10.61 -14.32 10.09
C ILE A 92 -9.21 -14.06 10.63
N TYR A 93 -8.45 -15.11 10.93
CA TYR A 93 -7.12 -14.99 11.54
C TYR A 93 -6.05 -14.54 10.55
N ASP A 94 -5.44 -13.37 10.76
CA ASP A 94 -4.19 -12.95 10.12
C ASP A 94 -2.97 -13.40 10.96
N PRO A 95 -2.06 -14.26 10.44
CA PRO A 95 -0.91 -14.75 11.19
C PRO A 95 0.22 -13.73 11.39
N GLY A 96 -0.02 -12.46 11.07
CA GLY A 96 0.96 -11.37 11.08
C GLY A 96 1.37 -10.97 9.66
N TYR A 97 1.44 -9.66 9.45
CA TYR A 97 1.60 -9.00 8.17
C TYR A 97 2.86 -8.14 8.15
N ILE A 98 3.28 -7.67 6.97
CA ILE A 98 4.52 -6.90 6.82
C ILE A 98 4.21 -5.43 7.02
N SER A 99 5.06 -4.73 7.77
CA SER A 99 5.00 -3.28 7.82
C SER A 99 6.33 -2.66 7.41
N ASP A 100 6.31 -1.88 6.34
CA ASP A 100 7.41 -0.97 6.01
C ASP A 100 7.27 0.38 6.75
N LEU A 101 6.11 0.66 7.38
CA LEU A 101 5.94 1.78 8.32
C LEU A 101 6.95 1.69 9.47
N TYR A 102 7.37 0.47 9.84
CA TYR A 102 8.48 0.23 10.77
C TYR A 102 9.75 1.03 10.44
N TYR A 103 10.06 1.25 9.17
CA TYR A 103 11.24 2.01 8.77
C TYR A 103 10.99 3.53 8.69
N ALA A 104 9.73 3.95 8.74
CA ALA A 104 9.29 5.33 8.63
C ALA A 104 9.05 5.98 10.00
N ASP A 105 8.48 5.24 10.94
CA ASP A 105 8.28 5.59 12.34
C ASP A 105 9.61 5.39 13.07
N ILE A 106 10.35 6.45 13.41
CA ILE A 106 11.69 6.40 14.02
C ILE A 106 11.63 6.67 15.52
N TYR A 107 10.74 7.55 15.96
CA TYR A 107 10.65 8.00 17.34
C TYR A 107 9.24 7.88 17.90
N ARG A 108 9.14 7.55 19.18
CA ARG A 108 7.90 7.74 19.95
C ARG A 108 8.12 8.71 21.10
N TYR A 109 7.08 9.43 21.45
CA TYR A 109 7.07 10.19 22.69
C TYR A 109 6.80 9.27 23.89
N GLU A 110 7.65 9.32 24.90
CA GLU A 110 7.44 8.60 26.15
C GLU A 110 6.84 9.52 27.21
N GLU A 111 5.54 9.38 27.47
CA GLU A 111 4.82 10.26 28.41
C GLU A 111 5.39 10.20 29.83
N GLU A 112 5.88 9.05 30.28
CA GLU A 112 6.39 8.88 31.64
C GLU A 112 7.68 9.67 31.89
N THR A 113 8.51 9.85 30.87
CA THR A 113 9.79 10.56 30.96
C THR A 113 9.73 11.98 30.37
N GLY A 114 8.77 12.23 29.46
CA GLY A 114 8.62 13.48 28.74
C GLY A 114 9.65 13.65 27.62
N GLU A 115 10.20 12.56 27.09
CA GLU A 115 11.28 12.55 26.10
C GLU A 115 10.89 11.77 24.84
N TRP A 116 11.47 12.16 23.71
CA TRP A 116 11.41 11.37 22.48
C TRP A 116 12.46 10.27 22.55
N VAL A 117 12.04 9.02 22.32
CA VAL A 117 12.89 7.84 22.34
C VAL A 117 12.80 7.11 21.00
N PHE A 118 13.81 6.32 20.66
CA PHE A 118 13.77 5.46 19.48
C PHE A 118 12.61 4.47 19.60
N ASP A 119 11.70 4.46 18.63
CA ASP A 119 10.61 3.50 18.60
C ASP A 119 11.09 2.20 17.95
N ASP A 120 11.35 1.19 18.74
CA ASP A 120 11.88 -0.07 18.28
C ASP A 120 10.79 -1.12 17.98
N TRP A 121 9.51 -0.76 18.22
CA TRP A 121 8.32 -1.60 18.17
C TRP A 121 8.32 -2.81 19.13
N ASP A 122 9.11 -2.78 20.20
CA ASP A 122 9.17 -3.81 21.27
C ASP A 122 9.26 -3.12 22.64
N SER A 123 8.32 -2.19 22.88
CA SER A 123 8.26 -1.31 24.05
C SER A 123 8.23 -2.04 25.39
N ASN A 124 7.81 -3.32 25.41
CA ASN A 124 7.79 -4.15 26.61
C ASN A 124 9.02 -5.09 26.73
N GLY A 125 9.90 -5.09 25.74
CA GLY A 125 11.20 -5.78 25.74
C GLY A 125 11.12 -7.30 25.76
N ASN A 126 10.02 -7.88 25.30
CA ASN A 126 9.84 -9.33 25.28
C ASN A 126 10.30 -9.98 23.98
N GLY A 127 10.73 -9.18 22.99
CA GLY A 127 11.25 -9.63 21.71
C GLY A 127 10.15 -10.09 20.75
N ILE A 128 8.90 -9.67 20.93
CA ILE A 128 7.79 -9.85 19.98
C ILE A 128 7.38 -8.45 19.55
N PHE A 129 7.53 -8.15 18.27
CA PHE A 129 7.46 -6.77 17.78
C PHE A 129 6.04 -6.44 17.33
N ALA A 130 5.58 -5.23 17.65
CA ALA A 130 4.23 -4.76 17.41
C ALA A 130 3.18 -5.78 17.84
N GLU A 131 3.35 -6.34 19.04
CA GLU A 131 2.30 -7.20 19.58
C GLU A 131 1.16 -6.38 20.15
N TRP A 132 -0.05 -6.76 19.78
CA TRP A 132 -1.24 -6.36 20.50
C TRP A 132 -2.17 -7.56 20.57
N LYS A 133 -2.23 -8.16 21.75
CA LYS A 133 -3.06 -9.31 22.08
C LYS A 133 -3.45 -9.30 23.55
N SER A 134 -4.71 -8.96 23.84
CA SER A 134 -5.22 -8.91 25.22
C SER A 134 -4.34 -8.00 26.09
N PHE A 135 -3.71 -8.52 27.14
CA PHE A 135 -2.85 -7.74 28.06
C PHE A 135 -1.41 -7.54 27.56
N LYS A 136 -1.05 -8.13 26.41
CA LYS A 136 0.24 -7.91 25.77
C LYS A 136 0.08 -6.85 24.71
N LYS A 137 0.75 -5.73 24.86
CA LYS A 137 0.61 -4.57 23.98
C LYS A 137 1.92 -3.81 23.94
N ASP A 138 2.41 -3.55 22.73
CA ASP A 138 3.44 -2.55 22.51
C ASP A 138 2.84 -1.15 22.43
N ARG A 139 3.58 -0.15 22.91
CA ARG A 139 3.31 1.26 22.68
C ARG A 139 4.15 1.69 21.48
N ILE A 140 3.48 2.06 20.39
CA ILE A 140 4.08 2.43 19.12
C ILE A 140 3.53 3.80 18.70
N ASP A 141 4.35 4.66 18.10
CA ASP A 141 3.94 5.98 17.63
C ASP A 141 3.10 5.90 16.36
N LEU A 142 3.54 5.10 15.38
CA LEU A 142 2.95 4.89 14.06
C LEU A 142 3.04 6.10 13.11
N TYR A 143 3.40 7.30 13.58
CA TYR A 143 3.55 8.45 12.69
C TYR A 143 4.85 8.34 11.88
N PRO A 144 4.82 8.53 10.56
CA PRO A 144 6.03 8.52 9.75
C PRO A 144 6.87 9.78 10.00
N ASP A 145 8.06 9.63 10.60
CA ASP A 145 9.08 10.69 10.71
C ASP A 145 9.77 10.97 9.36
N ILE A 146 9.82 9.95 8.51
CA ILE A 146 10.30 10.02 7.13
C ILE A 146 9.34 9.25 6.20
N TYR A 147 9.46 9.49 4.90
CA TYR A 147 8.64 8.82 3.90
C TYR A 147 9.36 7.61 3.30
N VAL A 148 8.74 6.43 3.40
CA VAL A 148 9.31 5.17 2.92
C VAL A 148 8.51 4.68 1.72
N GLY A 149 9.23 4.20 0.71
CA GLY A 149 8.66 3.41 -0.37
C GLY A 149 9.57 2.24 -0.72
N ARG A 150 9.01 1.21 -1.36
CA ARG A 150 9.75 0.00 -1.75
C ARG A 150 9.65 -0.25 -3.24
N LEU A 151 10.78 -0.54 -3.88
CA LEU A 151 10.85 -1.24 -5.16
C LEU A 151 11.12 -2.71 -4.88
N PRO A 152 10.07 -3.56 -4.77
CA PRO A 152 10.27 -4.97 -4.60
C PRO A 152 10.88 -5.54 -5.89
N CYS A 153 12.02 -6.21 -5.75
CA CYS A 153 12.74 -6.79 -6.87
C CYS A 153 13.43 -8.10 -6.49
N ARG A 154 13.59 -8.98 -7.46
CA ARG A 154 14.26 -10.28 -7.32
C ARG A 154 15.57 -10.39 -8.06
N ASN A 155 15.83 -9.45 -8.96
CA ASN A 155 17.00 -9.48 -9.83
C ASN A 155 17.31 -8.07 -10.36
N GLU A 156 18.49 -7.92 -10.94
CA GLU A 156 18.93 -6.63 -11.49
C GLU A 156 18.08 -6.13 -12.65
N ASN A 157 17.42 -7.01 -13.41
CA ASN A 157 16.63 -6.57 -14.57
C ASN A 157 15.36 -5.85 -14.12
N GLU A 158 14.66 -6.35 -13.10
CA GLU A 158 13.53 -5.66 -12.49
C GLU A 158 13.95 -4.27 -11.97
N VAL A 159 15.11 -4.18 -11.30
CA VAL A 159 15.64 -2.88 -10.86
C VAL A 159 15.89 -1.94 -12.05
N LYS A 160 16.49 -2.45 -13.14
CA LYS A 160 16.77 -1.65 -14.34
C LYS A 160 15.49 -1.14 -15.01
N LEU A 161 14.43 -1.95 -15.04
CA LEU A 161 13.15 -1.58 -15.61
C LEU A 161 12.46 -0.50 -14.78
N MET A 162 12.24 -0.75 -13.48
CA MET A 162 11.61 0.24 -12.59
C MET A 162 12.39 1.56 -12.51
N VAL A 163 13.74 1.51 -12.44
CA VAL A 163 14.57 2.74 -12.47
C VAL A 163 14.38 3.51 -13.76
N LYS A 164 14.35 2.82 -14.90
CA LYS A 164 14.15 3.47 -16.21
C LYS A 164 12.76 4.11 -16.26
N GLU A 165 11.73 3.42 -15.78
CA GLU A 165 10.36 3.93 -15.76
C GLU A 165 10.21 5.18 -14.91
N ILE A 166 10.77 5.19 -13.69
CA ILE A 166 10.80 6.37 -12.80
C ILE A 166 11.46 7.56 -13.50
N ILE A 167 12.66 7.36 -14.03
CA ILE A 167 13.41 8.42 -14.73
C ILE A 167 12.62 8.94 -15.95
N ASN A 168 11.96 8.05 -16.69
CA ASN A 168 11.16 8.44 -17.85
C ASN A 168 9.93 9.25 -17.43
N TYR A 169 9.18 8.78 -16.44
CA TYR A 169 8.01 9.45 -15.89
C TYR A 169 8.35 10.87 -15.40
N GLU A 170 9.47 11.01 -14.70
CA GLU A 170 9.88 12.28 -14.11
C GLU A 170 10.47 13.27 -15.12
N ASN A 171 11.19 12.82 -16.15
CA ASN A 171 11.80 13.71 -17.16
C ASN A 171 10.85 14.09 -18.31
N ALA A 172 9.95 13.19 -18.70
CA ALA A 172 9.09 13.43 -19.87
C ALA A 172 7.98 14.44 -19.57
N GLY A 173 7.70 14.67 -18.29
CA GLY A 173 6.44 15.25 -17.84
C GLY A 173 5.25 14.34 -18.22
N VAL A 174 4.06 14.75 -17.82
CA VAL A 174 2.82 14.04 -18.19
C VAL A 174 1.95 14.89 -19.10
N ASP A 175 1.28 14.23 -20.05
CA ASP A 175 0.30 14.85 -20.94
C ASP A 175 -1.09 14.78 -20.29
N ASP A 176 -1.75 15.93 -20.14
CA ASP A 176 -3.07 16.04 -19.50
C ASP A 176 -4.13 15.13 -20.15
N SER A 177 -4.01 14.78 -21.44
CA SER A 177 -4.97 13.90 -22.15
C SER A 177 -5.07 12.49 -21.58
N TRP A 178 -4.05 12.02 -20.86
CA TRP A 178 -4.11 10.77 -20.09
C TRP A 178 -3.97 11.02 -18.60
N PHE A 179 -3.11 11.96 -18.17
CA PHE A 179 -2.86 12.16 -16.75
C PHE A 179 -4.08 12.69 -16.02
N LYS A 180 -4.85 13.62 -16.62
CA LYS A 180 -6.09 14.12 -16.01
C LYS A 180 -7.26 13.15 -16.08
N LYS A 181 -7.05 11.87 -16.40
CA LYS A 181 -8.05 10.82 -16.22
C LYS A 181 -7.81 10.10 -14.91
N MET A 182 -8.88 9.87 -14.15
CA MET A 182 -8.87 9.02 -12.97
C MET A 182 -9.80 7.84 -13.22
N VAL A 183 -9.24 6.63 -13.25
CA VAL A 183 -10.01 5.40 -13.37
C VAL A 183 -10.36 4.93 -11.97
N VAL A 184 -11.64 4.69 -11.72
CA VAL A 184 -12.14 4.18 -10.44
C VAL A 184 -12.94 2.91 -10.69
N VAL A 185 -12.66 1.87 -9.91
CA VAL A 185 -13.27 0.54 -10.03
C VAL A 185 -13.86 0.15 -8.68
N GLY A 186 -15.16 -0.12 -8.65
CA GLY A 186 -15.87 -0.35 -7.40
C GLY A 186 -17.28 -0.87 -7.63
N SER A 187 -17.85 -1.48 -6.61
CA SER A 187 -19.23 -1.99 -6.59
C SER A 187 -19.57 -2.38 -5.14
N ASP A 188 -20.62 -3.16 -4.99
CA ASP A 188 -21.14 -3.72 -3.76
C ASP A 188 -20.14 -4.66 -3.08
N THR A 189 -19.59 -4.22 -1.94
CA THR A 189 -18.46 -4.91 -1.30
C THR A 189 -18.96 -5.82 -0.19
N PHE A 190 -19.94 -5.39 0.60
CA PHE A 190 -20.45 -6.15 1.74
C PHE A 190 -21.95 -6.34 1.64
N ASP A 191 -22.46 -7.50 2.06
CA ASP A 191 -23.91 -7.75 2.08
C ASP A 191 -24.56 -7.00 3.24
N ASP A 192 -24.91 -5.74 3.00
CA ASP A 192 -25.64 -4.85 3.90
C ASP A 192 -27.07 -4.57 3.40
N THR A 193 -27.58 -5.39 2.47
CA THR A 193 -28.89 -5.27 1.79
C THR A 193 -30.08 -5.17 2.76
N GLY A 194 -29.91 -5.67 3.98
CA GLY A 194 -30.88 -5.54 5.07
C GLY A 194 -30.86 -4.20 5.81
N SER A 195 -30.02 -3.25 5.42
CA SER A 195 -29.77 -1.99 6.13
C SER A 195 -29.66 -0.78 5.17
N THR A 196 -28.48 -0.19 5.02
CA THR A 196 -28.22 0.97 4.17
C THR A 196 -28.18 0.63 2.68
N ASN A 197 -27.75 -0.58 2.33
CA ASN A 197 -27.59 -1.06 0.96
C ASN A 197 -26.69 -0.14 0.13
N TYR A 198 -25.57 0.29 0.72
CA TYR A 198 -24.60 1.12 0.01
C TYR A 198 -23.71 0.23 -0.85
N TYR A 199 -23.51 0.61 -2.12
CA TYR A 199 -22.47 -0.02 -2.92
C TYR A 199 -21.12 0.57 -2.51
N GLU A 200 -20.53 0.06 -1.42
CA GLU A 200 -19.45 0.76 -0.71
C GLU A 200 -18.29 1.15 -1.63
N GLY A 201 -17.94 0.28 -2.58
CA GLY A 201 -16.87 0.57 -3.53
C GLY A 201 -17.19 1.74 -4.46
N GLU A 202 -18.45 1.94 -4.85
CA GLU A 202 -18.86 3.11 -5.66
C GLU A 202 -18.89 4.38 -4.81
N VAL A 203 -19.31 4.29 -3.54
CA VAL A 203 -19.30 5.41 -2.59
C VAL A 203 -17.87 5.88 -2.32
N GLN A 204 -16.96 4.95 -2.01
CA GLN A 204 -15.53 5.22 -1.82
C GLN A 204 -14.90 5.83 -3.07
N ASN A 205 -15.19 5.26 -4.25
CA ASN A 205 -14.76 5.82 -5.52
C ASN A 205 -15.25 7.25 -5.73
N GLN A 206 -16.52 7.54 -5.41
CA GLN A 206 -17.08 8.88 -5.56
C GLN A 206 -16.40 9.88 -4.63
N LYS A 207 -16.17 9.53 -3.36
CA LYS A 207 -15.45 10.38 -2.41
C LYS A 207 -14.04 10.75 -2.90
N ALA A 208 -13.30 9.76 -3.42
CA ALA A 208 -12.00 10.00 -4.02
C ALA A 208 -12.06 10.93 -5.24
N LEU A 209 -13.08 10.79 -6.10
CA LEU A 209 -13.29 11.69 -7.24
C LEU A 209 -13.62 13.13 -6.82
N ASP A 210 -14.35 13.31 -5.72
CA ASP A 210 -14.73 14.62 -5.20
C ASP A 210 -13.51 15.41 -4.69
N TYR A 211 -12.49 14.71 -4.17
CA TYR A 211 -11.19 15.31 -3.84
C TYR A 211 -10.34 15.66 -5.06
N MET A 212 -10.53 14.97 -6.17
CA MET A 212 -9.69 15.06 -7.38
C MET A 212 -10.24 16.05 -8.40
N THR A 213 -10.57 17.26 -7.94
CA THR A 213 -11.15 18.30 -8.80
C THR A 213 -10.28 18.59 -10.03
N GLY A 214 -10.89 18.62 -11.21
CA GLY A 214 -10.18 18.80 -12.48
C GLY A 214 -9.67 17.51 -13.14
N PHE A 215 -9.88 16.34 -12.53
CA PHE A 215 -9.74 15.06 -13.21
C PHE A 215 -11.06 14.64 -13.88
N GLN A 216 -10.93 13.96 -15.03
CA GLN A 216 -12.01 13.33 -15.76
C GLN A 216 -12.22 11.91 -15.20
N PRO A 217 -13.40 11.62 -14.61
CA PRO A 217 -13.67 10.29 -14.07
C PRO A 217 -13.91 9.27 -15.19
N VAL A 218 -13.32 8.09 -15.04
CA VAL A 218 -13.66 6.88 -15.78
C VAL A 218 -14.16 5.86 -14.75
N LYS A 219 -15.49 5.79 -14.62
CA LYS A 219 -16.17 4.97 -13.61
C LYS A 219 -16.44 3.58 -14.15
N ILE A 220 -15.76 2.59 -13.58
CA ILE A 220 -15.97 1.17 -13.86
C ILE A 220 -16.73 0.60 -12.66
N TRP A 221 -18.03 0.86 -12.67
CA TRP A 221 -18.92 0.61 -11.53
C TRP A 221 -19.83 -0.58 -11.79
N GLY A 222 -20.13 -1.36 -10.76
CA GLY A 222 -21.01 -2.52 -10.91
C GLY A 222 -22.42 -2.12 -11.34
N SER A 223 -22.91 -0.98 -10.87
CA SER A 223 -24.18 -0.38 -11.27
C SER A 223 -24.27 -0.04 -12.76
N ASN A 224 -23.15 0.02 -13.48
CA ASN A 224 -23.15 0.23 -14.93
C ASN A 224 -23.74 -0.94 -15.72
N VAL A 225 -23.90 -2.12 -15.10
CA VAL A 225 -24.52 -3.30 -15.73
C VAL A 225 -25.92 -2.98 -16.28
N ASP A 226 -26.65 -2.08 -15.64
CA ASP A 226 -28.01 -1.67 -16.03
C ASP A 226 -28.03 -0.61 -17.14
N THR A 227 -26.90 0.05 -17.38
CA THR A 227 -26.80 1.15 -18.35
C THR A 227 -25.96 0.78 -19.58
N GLY A 228 -25.30 -0.39 -19.56
CA GLY A 228 -24.38 -0.84 -20.62
C GLY A 228 -23.04 -0.10 -20.63
N GLY A 229 -22.68 0.56 -19.52
CA GLY A 229 -21.37 1.15 -19.31
C GLY A 229 -20.30 0.10 -18.93
N PRO A 230 -19.04 0.52 -18.75
CA PRO A 230 -17.96 -0.38 -18.35
C PRO A 230 -18.20 -0.91 -16.93
N VAL A 231 -18.02 -2.21 -16.73
CA VAL A 231 -18.27 -2.92 -15.46
C VAL A 231 -16.97 -3.47 -14.86
N PRO A 232 -16.93 -3.87 -13.56
CA PRO A 232 -15.72 -4.39 -12.89
C PRO A 232 -15.23 -5.77 -13.39
N GLU A 233 -15.25 -5.98 -14.70
CA GLU A 233 -14.79 -7.15 -15.42
C GLU A 233 -13.38 -6.93 -15.99
N PRO A 234 -12.58 -8.02 -16.16
CA PRO A 234 -11.20 -7.91 -16.60
C PRO A 234 -11.01 -7.08 -17.87
N GLN A 235 -11.90 -7.25 -18.85
CA GLN A 235 -11.77 -6.63 -20.16
C GLN A 235 -11.90 -5.10 -20.09
N ASP A 236 -12.90 -4.61 -19.35
CA ASP A 236 -13.15 -3.17 -19.20
C ASP A 236 -12.08 -2.49 -18.37
N ILE A 237 -11.63 -3.14 -17.30
CA ILE A 237 -10.54 -2.65 -16.46
C ILE A 237 -9.25 -2.54 -17.27
N VAL A 238 -8.85 -3.62 -17.97
CA VAL A 238 -7.64 -3.60 -18.82
C VAL A 238 -7.76 -2.55 -19.92
N ASN A 239 -8.93 -2.43 -20.56
CA ASN A 239 -9.16 -1.43 -21.60
C ASN A 239 -9.02 0.00 -21.08
N ALA A 240 -9.52 0.30 -19.88
CA ALA A 240 -9.40 1.62 -19.28
C ALA A 240 -7.96 1.95 -18.91
N ILE A 241 -7.24 1.03 -18.28
CA ILE A 241 -5.82 1.21 -17.94
C ILE A 241 -5.00 1.44 -19.22
N ASN A 242 -5.23 0.64 -20.26
CA ASN A 242 -4.50 0.73 -21.55
C ASN A 242 -4.69 2.06 -22.29
N GLN A 243 -5.76 2.80 -22.01
CA GLN A 243 -5.95 4.15 -22.55
C GLN A 243 -5.04 5.19 -21.86
N GLY A 244 -4.55 4.87 -20.67
CA GLY A 244 -3.75 5.72 -19.79
C GLY A 244 -4.60 6.58 -18.86
N CYS A 245 -4.21 6.60 -17.58
CA CYS A 245 -4.77 7.45 -16.54
C CYS A 245 -3.65 7.93 -15.60
N GLY A 246 -3.85 9.06 -14.92
CA GLY A 246 -2.91 9.52 -13.90
C GLY A 246 -3.10 8.80 -12.56
N PHE A 247 -4.36 8.46 -12.26
CA PHE A 247 -4.73 7.75 -11.04
C PHE A 247 -5.65 6.58 -11.32
N LEU A 248 -5.49 5.54 -10.51
CA LEU A 248 -6.27 4.32 -10.53
C LEU A 248 -6.68 4.00 -9.10
N TYR A 249 -7.97 3.81 -8.86
CA TYR A 249 -8.49 3.45 -7.55
C TYR A 249 -9.38 2.21 -7.64
N PHE A 250 -9.08 1.20 -6.81
CA PHE A 250 -9.86 -0.02 -6.69
C PHE A 250 -10.43 -0.14 -5.28
N ALA A 251 -11.75 -0.23 -5.16
CA ALA A 251 -12.46 -0.32 -3.88
C ALA A 251 -13.31 -1.61 -3.83
N GLY A 252 -12.87 -2.60 -3.04
CA GLY A 252 -13.47 -3.94 -3.03
C GLY A 252 -12.63 -4.97 -2.29
N HIS A 253 -12.72 -6.25 -2.71
CA HIS A 253 -12.01 -7.36 -2.07
C HIS A 253 -10.66 -7.66 -2.73
N GLY A 254 -9.67 -7.99 -1.91
CA GLY A 254 -8.33 -8.34 -2.35
C GLY A 254 -7.86 -9.73 -1.93
N SER A 255 -6.82 -10.19 -2.61
CA SER A 255 -5.87 -11.20 -2.17
C SER A 255 -4.54 -10.92 -2.89
N PRO A 256 -3.45 -11.63 -2.56
CA PRO A 256 -2.20 -11.48 -3.31
C PRO A 256 -2.33 -11.87 -4.78
N SER A 257 -3.37 -12.61 -5.17
CA SER A 257 -3.54 -13.15 -6.52
C SER A 257 -4.62 -12.47 -7.37
N ARG A 258 -5.49 -11.66 -6.75
CA ARG A 258 -6.62 -11.02 -7.42
C ARG A 258 -7.23 -9.89 -6.60
N TRP A 259 -7.90 -8.99 -7.30
CA TRP A 259 -8.87 -8.02 -6.77
C TRP A 259 -10.24 -8.28 -7.42
N ASN A 260 -11.35 -8.16 -6.67
CA ASN A 260 -12.71 -8.37 -7.19
C ASN A 260 -13.80 -7.72 -6.31
N THR A 261 -15.01 -7.58 -6.82
CA THR A 261 -16.19 -7.05 -6.11
C THR A 261 -17.48 -7.76 -6.58
N TYR A 262 -18.60 -7.65 -5.85
CA TYR A 262 -19.88 -8.22 -6.29
C TYR A 262 -20.59 -7.27 -7.25
N TYR A 263 -21.48 -7.78 -8.09
CA TYR A 263 -22.48 -6.92 -8.72
C TYR A 263 -23.50 -6.46 -7.67
N PRO A 264 -24.15 -5.30 -7.87
CA PRO A 264 -25.18 -4.78 -6.96
C PRO A 264 -26.17 -5.84 -6.49
N GLU A 265 -26.22 -6.07 -5.17
CA GLU A 265 -27.13 -6.99 -4.49
C GLU A 265 -26.98 -8.47 -4.91
N LYS A 266 -25.86 -8.85 -5.55
CA LYS A 266 -25.61 -10.18 -6.12
C LYS A 266 -24.67 -11.05 -5.29
N PHE A 267 -24.87 -11.08 -3.97
CA PHE A 267 -23.96 -11.78 -3.04
C PHE A 267 -23.97 -13.32 -3.15
N ASP A 268 -25.08 -13.90 -3.63
CA ASP A 268 -25.21 -15.34 -3.90
C ASP A 268 -24.76 -15.74 -5.32
N GLU A 269 -24.37 -14.77 -6.16
CA GLU A 269 -23.92 -14.99 -7.53
C GLU A 269 -22.38 -14.86 -7.65
N PRO A 270 -21.76 -15.31 -8.76
CA PRO A 270 -20.37 -15.04 -9.01
C PRO A 270 -20.06 -13.53 -8.99
N ARG A 271 -18.97 -13.16 -8.30
CA ARG A 271 -18.40 -11.81 -8.33
C ARG A 271 -18.09 -11.35 -9.75
N ALA A 272 -18.04 -10.04 -9.98
CA ALA A 272 -17.88 -9.41 -11.29
C ALA A 272 -16.68 -9.92 -12.10
N GLY A 273 -15.59 -10.28 -11.43
CA GLY A 273 -14.45 -10.97 -12.04
C GLY A 273 -13.14 -10.23 -11.81
N GLY A 274 -13.19 -8.90 -11.76
CA GLY A 274 -12.10 -8.01 -11.37
C GLY A 274 -10.81 -8.25 -12.14
N LEU A 275 -9.67 -8.20 -11.44
CA LEU A 275 -8.35 -8.48 -12.02
C LEU A 275 -7.62 -9.57 -11.24
N TRP A 276 -7.10 -10.55 -11.97
CA TRP A 276 -6.18 -11.54 -11.46
C TRP A 276 -4.77 -11.24 -11.95
N ILE A 277 -3.75 -11.78 -11.27
CA ILE A 277 -2.35 -11.62 -11.69
C ILE A 277 -2.09 -12.09 -13.14
N TYR A 278 -2.85 -13.06 -13.65
CA TYR A 278 -2.72 -13.54 -15.04
C TYR A 278 -3.39 -12.63 -16.07
N HIS A 279 -4.16 -11.62 -15.63
CA HIS A 279 -4.65 -10.54 -16.49
C HIS A 279 -3.61 -9.42 -16.66
N MET A 280 -2.67 -9.29 -15.72
CA MET A 280 -1.66 -8.21 -15.71
C MET A 280 -0.79 -8.16 -16.97
N PRO A 281 -0.40 -9.28 -17.62
CA PRO A 281 0.33 -9.23 -18.88
C PRO A 281 -0.44 -8.59 -20.06
N PHE A 282 -1.75 -8.37 -19.96
CA PHE A 282 -2.54 -7.66 -20.98
C PHE A 282 -2.60 -6.14 -20.76
N ILE A 283 -2.06 -5.66 -19.64
CA ILE A 283 -1.86 -4.24 -19.40
C ILE A 283 -0.64 -3.78 -20.20
N SER A 284 -0.86 -2.82 -21.08
CA SER A 284 0.08 -2.33 -22.10
C SER A 284 -0.08 -0.82 -22.34
N ASN A 285 -0.34 -0.08 -21.26
CA ASN A 285 -0.43 1.39 -21.24
C ASN A 285 0.91 2.11 -21.49
N LYS A 286 2.01 1.37 -21.71
CA LYS A 286 3.35 1.89 -22.01
C LYS A 286 3.77 2.91 -20.94
N GLU A 287 4.18 4.11 -21.34
CA GLU A 287 4.65 5.17 -20.45
C GLU A 287 3.50 5.95 -19.76
N LYS A 288 2.23 5.59 -20.00
CA LYS A 288 1.06 6.24 -19.36
C LYS A 288 0.69 5.54 -18.06
N VAL A 289 1.63 5.53 -17.13
CA VAL A 289 1.53 4.74 -15.90
C VAL A 289 0.88 5.55 -14.77
N PRO A 290 -0.26 5.08 -14.21
CA PRO A 290 -0.92 5.74 -13.09
C PRO A 290 -0.22 5.48 -11.77
N ILE A 291 -0.61 6.23 -10.75
CA ILE A 291 -0.48 5.82 -9.35
C ILE A 291 -1.74 5.04 -8.97
N CYS A 292 -1.56 3.84 -8.42
CA CYS A 292 -2.66 2.96 -8.04
C CYS A 292 -2.85 2.95 -6.51
N VAL A 293 -4.06 3.25 -6.04
CA VAL A 293 -4.50 2.95 -4.68
C VAL A 293 -5.45 1.75 -4.77
N VAL A 294 -5.28 0.74 -3.92
CA VAL A 294 -6.10 -0.47 -3.96
C VAL A 294 -6.52 -0.91 -2.57
N GLY A 295 -7.84 -0.96 -2.36
CA GLY A 295 -8.47 -1.49 -1.18
C GLY A 295 -8.67 -2.99 -1.19
N GLY A 296 -8.98 -3.51 0.00
CA GLY A 296 -9.19 -4.93 0.26
C GLY A 296 -7.93 -5.66 0.74
N CYS A 297 -8.10 -6.93 1.11
CA CYS A 297 -7.07 -7.68 1.82
C CYS A 297 -5.87 -8.07 0.95
N HIS A 298 -4.66 -7.99 1.50
CA HIS A 298 -3.44 -8.66 1.02
C HIS A 298 -3.02 -8.37 -0.43
N ASN A 299 -3.60 -7.37 -1.09
CA ASN A 299 -3.28 -7.00 -2.46
C ASN A 299 -1.78 -6.66 -2.61
N SER A 300 -1.19 -6.13 -1.53
CA SER A 300 0.22 -5.72 -1.43
C SER A 300 1.04 -6.69 -0.58
N GLN A 301 0.61 -7.93 -0.38
CA GLN A 301 1.36 -8.93 0.38
C GLN A 301 2.63 -9.43 -0.38
N PHE A 302 3.69 -8.62 -0.42
CA PHE A 302 4.89 -8.84 -1.24
C PHE A 302 5.86 -9.92 -0.71
N ASN A 303 5.41 -10.79 0.21
CA ASN A 303 6.13 -11.97 0.71
C ASN A 303 5.65 -13.30 0.12
N VAL A 304 5.02 -13.26 -1.05
CA VAL A 304 4.52 -14.43 -1.78
C VAL A 304 5.54 -14.94 -2.81
N THR A 305 5.38 -16.21 -3.21
CA THR A 305 6.17 -16.91 -4.23
C THR A 305 5.26 -17.86 -4.99
N SER A 306 5.70 -18.41 -6.13
CA SER A 306 4.88 -19.33 -6.92
C SER A 306 4.43 -20.56 -6.15
N LEU A 307 5.13 -20.96 -5.07
CA LEU A 307 4.73 -22.07 -4.20
C LEU A 307 3.93 -21.65 -2.97
N SER A 308 3.67 -20.35 -2.74
CA SER A 308 2.92 -19.87 -1.57
C SER A 308 1.50 -20.45 -1.49
N PHE A 309 0.88 -20.72 -2.64
CA PHE A 309 -0.47 -21.32 -2.70
C PHE A 309 -0.54 -22.72 -2.09
N LEU A 310 0.57 -23.45 -2.02
CA LEU A 310 0.61 -24.76 -1.37
C LEU A 310 0.25 -24.66 0.11
N ASN A 311 0.52 -23.52 0.77
CA ASN A 311 0.12 -23.34 2.16
C ASN A 311 -1.40 -23.37 2.32
N TYR A 312 -2.13 -22.78 1.38
CA TYR A 312 -3.59 -22.79 1.39
C TYR A 312 -4.10 -24.21 1.12
N TRP A 313 -3.59 -24.87 0.08
CA TRP A 313 -4.10 -26.17 -0.34
C TRP A 313 -3.71 -27.34 0.58
N LEU A 314 -2.52 -27.30 1.19
CA LEU A 314 -2.02 -28.38 2.05
C LEU A 314 -2.37 -28.19 3.53
N TYR A 315 -2.49 -26.94 3.98
CA TYR A 315 -2.64 -26.62 5.39
C TYR A 315 -3.84 -25.73 5.72
N HIS A 316 -4.63 -25.32 4.71
CA HIS A 316 -5.69 -24.32 4.86
C HIS A 316 -5.18 -23.03 5.52
N LYS A 317 -3.96 -22.62 5.16
CA LYS A 317 -3.28 -21.43 5.69
C LYS A 317 -2.88 -20.45 4.59
N GLY A 318 -3.18 -19.18 4.79
CA GLY A 318 -2.76 -18.08 3.92
C GLY A 318 -3.75 -17.76 2.80
N TRP A 319 -3.40 -16.72 2.03
CA TRP A 319 -4.32 -15.97 1.17
C TRP A 319 -4.08 -16.15 -0.33
N THR A 320 -3.14 -17.01 -0.70
CA THR A 320 -2.80 -17.30 -2.10
C THR A 320 -3.48 -18.57 -2.57
N TYR A 321 -4.35 -18.47 -3.57
CA TYR A 321 -5.17 -19.60 -4.04
C TYR A 321 -4.61 -20.28 -5.29
N ILE A 322 -3.78 -19.55 -6.05
CA ILE A 322 -3.13 -19.99 -7.29
C ILE A 322 -1.62 -19.69 -7.22
N PRO A 323 -0.77 -20.30 -8.07
CA PRO A 323 0.64 -19.93 -8.16
C PRO A 323 0.81 -18.42 -8.36
N THR A 324 1.37 -17.76 -7.35
CA THR A 324 1.44 -16.29 -7.25
C THR A 324 2.89 -15.90 -7.03
N PRO A 325 3.71 -15.78 -8.09
CA PRO A 325 5.12 -15.41 -7.93
C PRO A 325 5.25 -14.10 -7.15
N GLU A 326 4.39 -13.13 -7.43
CA GLU A 326 4.39 -11.80 -6.84
C GLU A 326 2.94 -11.40 -6.57
N CYS A 327 2.74 -10.53 -5.58
CA CYS A 327 1.40 -10.06 -5.23
C CYS A 327 0.82 -9.14 -6.30
N TRP A 328 -0.49 -8.91 -6.22
CA TRP A 328 -1.27 -8.11 -7.16
C TRP A 328 -0.68 -6.71 -7.36
N SER A 329 -0.32 -6.02 -6.28
CA SER A 329 0.25 -4.67 -6.35
C SER A 329 1.65 -4.64 -6.98
N TRP A 330 2.48 -5.67 -6.71
CA TRP A 330 3.80 -5.79 -7.30
C TRP A 330 3.71 -6.06 -8.81
N TRP A 331 2.75 -6.86 -9.27
CA TRP A 331 2.53 -7.05 -10.72
C TRP A 331 2.25 -5.75 -11.48
N LEU A 332 1.55 -4.81 -10.86
CA LEU A 332 1.33 -3.49 -11.47
C LEU A 332 2.58 -2.62 -11.42
N ALA A 333 3.35 -2.65 -10.32
CA ALA A 333 4.48 -1.74 -10.11
C ALA A 333 5.84 -2.19 -10.71
N ARG A 334 5.93 -3.37 -11.36
CA ARG A 334 7.21 -3.99 -11.79
C ARG A 334 7.69 -3.67 -13.21
N ASP A 335 6.95 -2.83 -13.96
CA ASP A 335 7.11 -2.53 -15.40
C ASP A 335 7.45 -3.73 -16.30
N LEU A 336 6.42 -4.30 -16.96
CA LEU A 336 6.58 -5.28 -18.04
C LEU A 336 6.10 -4.73 -19.40
N GLY A 337 6.29 -3.42 -19.64
CA GLY A 337 5.75 -2.70 -20.80
C GLY A 337 4.47 -1.91 -20.50
N GLY A 338 4.25 -1.58 -19.24
CA GLY A 338 3.04 -1.00 -18.68
C GLY A 338 2.83 -1.44 -17.23
N GLY A 339 1.72 -0.99 -16.64
CA GLY A 339 1.40 -1.19 -15.22
C GLY A 339 1.08 0.14 -14.56
N SER A 340 1.59 0.35 -13.35
CA SER A 340 1.54 1.58 -12.55
C SER A 340 2.95 2.01 -12.14
N ILE A 341 3.15 3.31 -11.95
CA ILE A 341 4.45 3.85 -11.46
C ILE A 341 4.61 3.60 -9.95
N ALA A 342 3.50 3.41 -9.26
CA ALA A 342 3.43 3.03 -7.86
C ALA A 342 2.09 2.35 -7.56
N THR A 343 2.09 1.51 -6.53
CA THR A 343 0.87 0.94 -5.96
C THR A 343 0.90 1.06 -4.44
N ILE A 344 -0.22 1.47 -3.86
CA ILE A 344 -0.44 1.58 -2.41
C ILE A 344 -1.58 0.66 -2.01
N GLY A 345 -1.40 -0.13 -0.96
CA GLY A 345 -2.43 -1.00 -0.41
C GLY A 345 -1.95 -1.91 0.70
N ASN A 346 -2.75 -2.92 1.02
CA ASN A 346 -2.63 -3.67 2.27
C ASN A 346 -1.75 -4.92 2.16
N THR A 347 -0.81 -5.09 3.09
CA THR A 347 -0.01 -6.32 3.22
C THR A 347 -0.75 -7.42 4.00
N GLY A 348 -1.77 -7.06 4.79
CA GLY A 348 -2.58 -7.94 5.64
C GLY A 348 -4.09 -7.86 5.33
N LEU A 349 -4.94 -8.22 6.30
CA LEU A 349 -6.40 -8.09 6.21
C LEU A 349 -6.87 -6.61 6.26
N GLY A 350 -7.15 -6.03 5.09
CA GLY A 350 -7.82 -4.73 4.99
C GLY A 350 -9.27 -4.77 5.46
N TYR A 351 -9.60 -3.91 6.43
CA TYR A 351 -10.95 -3.79 6.98
C TYR A 351 -11.72 -2.62 6.35
N GLY A 352 -13.00 -2.84 6.13
CA GLY A 352 -13.95 -1.81 5.72
C GLY A 352 -15.13 -1.77 6.69
N THR A 353 -15.85 -0.66 6.65
CA THR A 353 -17.07 -0.39 7.42
C THR A 353 -18.29 -0.37 6.50
N VAL A 354 -19.46 -0.66 7.08
CA VAL A 354 -20.76 -0.65 6.42
C VAL A 354 -21.73 0.14 7.27
N GLY A 355 -22.78 0.69 6.66
CA GLY A 355 -23.79 1.46 7.38
C GLY A 355 -23.58 2.98 7.32
N ASN A 356 -24.30 3.65 8.20
CA ASN A 356 -24.23 5.08 8.47
C ASN A 356 -24.60 5.25 9.95
N TYR A 357 -23.59 5.39 10.81
CA TYR A 357 -23.74 5.47 12.27
C TYR A 357 -23.36 6.85 12.83
N GLY A 358 -23.50 7.89 11.98
CA GLY A 358 -23.12 9.27 12.26
C GLY A 358 -21.69 9.57 11.82
N ASP A 359 -21.30 10.84 11.94
CA ASP A 359 -19.97 11.36 11.59
C ASP A 359 -18.85 10.69 12.41
N LEU A 360 -18.22 9.64 11.84
CA LEU A 360 -17.19 8.86 12.51
C LEU A 360 -15.83 9.56 12.50
N ASN A 361 -15.53 10.36 11.47
CA ASN A 361 -14.24 11.04 11.33
C ASN A 361 -14.21 12.44 12.01
N GLY A 362 -15.35 12.91 12.50
CA GLY A 362 -15.50 14.16 13.23
C GLY A 362 -15.35 15.42 12.38
N ASP A 363 -15.52 15.34 11.06
CA ASP A 363 -15.36 16.47 10.14
C ASP A 363 -16.60 17.38 10.06
N GLY A 364 -17.68 17.00 10.72
CA GLY A 364 -18.96 17.71 10.79
C GLY A 364 -19.94 17.33 9.68
N ILE A 365 -19.62 16.34 8.85
CA ILE A 365 -20.46 15.80 7.79
C ILE A 365 -20.73 14.33 8.10
N ASP A 366 -22.00 13.92 8.00
CA ASP A 366 -22.41 12.52 8.19
C ASP A 366 -22.48 11.85 6.81
N GLU A 367 -21.43 11.09 6.47
CA GLU A 367 -21.29 10.32 5.24
C GLU A 367 -21.50 8.81 5.50
N PRO A 368 -21.58 7.97 4.46
CA PRO A 368 -21.56 6.52 4.66
C PRO A 368 -20.27 6.09 5.37
N ASP A 369 -20.37 5.23 6.39
CA ASP A 369 -19.22 4.86 7.24
C ASP A 369 -18.04 4.31 6.44
N CYS A 370 -18.32 3.69 5.29
CA CYS A 370 -17.32 3.15 4.36
C CYS A 370 -16.32 4.19 3.83
N VAL A 371 -16.56 5.49 4.00
CA VAL A 371 -15.61 6.58 3.68
C VAL A 371 -15.12 7.35 4.90
N GLU A 372 -15.62 7.04 6.10
CA GLU A 372 -15.29 7.75 7.33
C GLU A 372 -14.36 6.97 8.26
N ALA A 373 -14.19 5.66 8.05
CA ALA A 373 -13.31 4.84 8.87
C ALA A 373 -12.48 3.83 8.04
N LEU A 374 -11.41 3.30 8.67
CA LEU A 374 -10.61 2.18 8.19
C LEU A 374 -10.08 2.36 6.75
N SER A 375 -10.03 1.29 5.95
CA SER A 375 -9.42 1.30 4.61
C SER A 375 -10.04 2.36 3.70
N GLY A 376 -11.36 2.53 3.73
CA GLY A 376 -12.02 3.52 2.88
C GLY A 376 -11.63 4.96 3.20
N TYR A 377 -11.46 5.28 4.48
CA TYR A 377 -11.01 6.61 4.91
C TYR A 377 -9.55 6.86 4.51
N ILE A 378 -8.60 6.00 4.91
CA ILE A 378 -7.17 6.19 4.58
C ILE A 378 -6.92 6.23 3.07
N GLU A 379 -7.63 5.41 2.29
CA GLU A 379 -7.56 5.42 0.83
C GLU A 379 -8.06 6.75 0.25
N SER A 380 -9.15 7.30 0.78
CA SER A 380 -9.67 8.61 0.36
C SER A 380 -8.75 9.77 0.72
N LEU A 381 -8.07 9.69 1.88
CA LEU A 381 -7.12 10.69 2.34
C LEU A 381 -5.93 10.86 1.38
N PHE A 382 -5.47 9.78 0.72
CA PHE A 382 -4.47 9.89 -0.34
C PHE A 382 -4.90 10.88 -1.44
N PHE A 383 -6.17 10.78 -1.88
CA PHE A 383 -6.71 11.65 -2.93
C PHE A 383 -6.98 13.06 -2.42
N LYS A 384 -7.33 13.23 -1.14
CA LYS A 384 -7.43 14.53 -0.48
C LYS A 384 -6.08 15.25 -0.46
N GLU A 385 -5.02 14.55 -0.03
CA GLU A 385 -3.67 15.10 0.05
C GLU A 385 -3.18 15.61 -1.32
N TYR A 386 -3.35 14.81 -2.37
CA TYR A 386 -2.95 15.23 -3.71
C TYR A 386 -3.90 16.28 -4.31
N GLY A 387 -5.21 16.02 -4.28
CA GLY A 387 -6.21 16.77 -5.04
C GLY A 387 -6.67 18.08 -4.40
N GLN A 388 -6.62 18.17 -3.06
CA GLN A 388 -7.06 19.35 -2.30
C GLN A 388 -5.92 20.03 -1.55
N ASN A 389 -5.05 19.27 -0.88
CA ASN A 389 -3.92 19.84 -0.15
C ASN A 389 -2.73 20.20 -1.08
N ASN A 390 -2.80 19.82 -2.37
CA ASN A 390 -1.80 20.10 -3.39
C ASN A 390 -0.40 19.55 -3.05
N VAL A 391 -0.33 18.37 -2.44
CA VAL A 391 0.92 17.65 -2.20
C VAL A 391 1.27 16.83 -3.45
N HIS A 392 2.52 16.93 -3.93
CA HIS A 392 2.92 16.36 -5.22
C HIS A 392 4.09 15.38 -5.16
N ILE A 393 4.73 15.21 -3.99
CA ILE A 393 5.74 14.16 -3.79
C ILE A 393 5.03 12.93 -3.24
N LEU A 394 5.16 11.79 -3.92
CA LEU A 394 4.36 10.59 -3.63
C LEU A 394 4.47 10.11 -2.18
N GLY A 395 5.68 10.10 -1.61
CA GLY A 395 5.88 9.72 -0.21
C GLY A 395 5.21 10.68 0.77
N GLU A 396 5.17 11.97 0.45
CA GLU A 396 4.48 12.98 1.27
C GLU A 396 2.96 12.81 1.22
N VAL A 397 2.40 12.47 0.05
CA VAL A 397 0.96 12.15 -0.07
C VAL A 397 0.62 10.91 0.76
N TRP A 398 1.43 9.85 0.69
CA TRP A 398 1.26 8.65 1.50
C TRP A 398 1.38 8.94 3.01
N GLY A 399 2.44 9.64 3.43
CA GLY A 399 2.67 9.94 4.84
C GLY A 399 1.65 10.93 5.42
N GLY A 400 1.19 11.89 4.61
CA GLY A 400 0.09 12.80 4.95
C GLY A 400 -1.20 12.05 5.22
N ALA A 401 -1.57 11.11 4.35
CA ALA A 401 -2.76 10.27 4.55
C ALA A 401 -2.66 9.42 5.83
N VAL A 402 -1.49 8.82 6.12
CA VAL A 402 -1.26 8.07 7.37
C VAL A 402 -1.38 8.98 8.60
N THR A 403 -0.75 10.17 8.55
CA THR A 403 -0.78 11.13 9.66
C THR A 403 -2.18 11.68 9.90
N GLU A 404 -2.91 12.04 8.84
CA GLU A 404 -4.29 12.51 8.97
C GLU A 404 -5.21 11.41 9.50
N TYR A 405 -5.03 10.15 9.07
CA TYR A 405 -5.75 9.02 9.65
C TYR A 405 -5.51 8.92 11.16
N LEU A 406 -4.25 8.96 11.60
CA LEU A 406 -3.88 8.84 13.02
C LEU A 406 -4.36 10.02 13.87
N ASN A 407 -4.45 11.22 13.29
CA ASN A 407 -5.02 12.39 13.97
C ASN A 407 -6.53 12.23 14.24
N THR A 408 -7.24 11.52 13.37
CA THR A 408 -8.66 11.21 13.53
C THR A 408 -8.87 9.98 14.42
N PHE A 409 -8.14 8.91 14.13
CA PHE A 409 -8.21 7.61 14.80
C PHE A 409 -6.83 7.25 15.35
N PRO A 410 -6.51 7.63 16.59
CA PRO A 410 -5.23 7.30 17.20
C PRO A 410 -4.99 5.79 17.16
N GLY A 411 -3.94 5.37 16.44
CA GLY A 411 -3.71 3.95 16.14
C GLY A 411 -3.52 3.08 17.39
N MET A 412 -3.18 3.67 18.53
CA MET A 412 -3.07 2.94 19.80
C MET A 412 -4.37 2.84 20.60
N ASP A 413 -5.51 3.33 20.10
CA ASP A 413 -6.82 3.21 20.76
C ASP A 413 -7.60 1.96 20.34
N ASP A 414 -7.51 1.55 19.07
CA ASP A 414 -8.15 0.35 18.52
C ASP A 414 -7.18 -0.51 17.69
N GLN A 415 -7.36 -1.84 17.73
CA GLN A 415 -6.46 -2.78 17.03
C GLN A 415 -6.59 -2.71 15.50
N ILE A 416 -7.79 -2.40 15.00
CA ILE A 416 -8.07 -2.32 13.57
C ILE A 416 -7.53 -0.99 13.02
N ASP A 417 -7.61 0.10 13.77
CA ASP A 417 -6.98 1.39 13.42
C ASP A 417 -5.45 1.27 13.37
N CYS A 418 -4.84 0.63 14.39
CA CYS A 418 -3.42 0.29 14.38
C CYS A 418 -3.02 -0.47 13.10
N LYS A 419 -3.76 -1.55 12.82
CA LYS A 419 -3.53 -2.40 11.67
C LYS A 419 -3.64 -1.64 10.36
N THR A 420 -4.64 -0.77 10.24
CA THR A 420 -4.93 -0.01 9.01
C THR A 420 -3.71 0.76 8.53
N VAL A 421 -3.00 1.45 9.44
CA VAL A 421 -1.78 2.17 9.06
C VAL A 421 -0.55 1.26 8.94
N GLU A 422 -0.43 0.24 9.79
CA GLU A 422 0.72 -0.67 9.77
C GLU A 422 0.84 -1.45 8.45
N GLU A 423 -0.29 -1.83 7.84
CA GLU A 423 -0.30 -2.68 6.65
C GLU A 423 -0.30 -1.92 5.32
N TRP A 424 -0.52 -0.61 5.34
CA TRP A 424 -0.74 0.22 4.14
C TRP A 424 0.58 0.73 3.56
N VAL A 425 1.14 -0.05 2.61
CA VAL A 425 2.50 0.16 2.10
C VAL A 425 2.55 0.86 0.76
N LEU A 426 3.58 1.68 0.55
CA LEU A 426 3.91 2.27 -0.75
C LEU A 426 4.92 1.38 -1.51
N LEU A 427 4.45 0.70 -2.55
CA LEU A 427 5.31 0.07 -3.55
C LEU A 427 5.61 1.07 -4.68
N GLY A 428 6.69 1.83 -4.53
CA GLY A 428 7.09 2.91 -5.44
C GLY A 428 8.25 3.73 -4.88
N ASP A 429 8.68 4.73 -5.64
CA ASP A 429 9.67 5.70 -5.19
C ASP A 429 9.00 6.80 -4.35
N PRO A 430 9.33 6.94 -3.04
CA PRO A 430 8.71 7.96 -2.19
C PRO A 430 9.07 9.39 -2.59
N THR A 431 10.10 9.57 -3.42
CA THR A 431 10.53 10.87 -3.94
C THR A 431 9.94 11.19 -5.31
N LEU A 432 9.07 10.32 -5.85
CA LEU A 432 8.46 10.51 -7.16
C LEU A 432 7.68 11.83 -7.19
N MET A 433 8.02 12.71 -8.11
CA MET A 433 7.17 13.87 -8.45
C MET A 433 5.96 13.39 -9.24
N ILE A 434 4.77 13.44 -8.63
CA ILE A 434 3.53 13.04 -9.29
C ILE A 434 3.24 13.99 -10.45
N GLY A 435 3.11 13.44 -11.66
CA GLY A 435 3.00 14.22 -12.90
C GLY A 435 4.34 14.65 -13.52
N GLY A 436 5.47 14.25 -12.94
CA GLY A 436 6.82 14.54 -13.40
C GLY A 436 7.26 15.99 -13.17
N TYR A 437 8.55 16.25 -13.40
CA TYR A 437 9.11 17.60 -13.33
C TYR A 437 8.77 18.39 -14.60
N LYS A 438 8.55 19.71 -14.47
CA LYS A 438 8.24 20.61 -15.58
C LYS A 438 9.43 21.45 -16.01
#